data_AF-N0E1W3-F1
#
_entry.id   AF-N0E1W3-F1
#
_cell.length_a   1.000
_cell.length_b   1.000
_cell.length_c   1.000
_cell.angle_alpha   90.00
_cell.angle_beta   90.00
_cell.angle_gamma   90.00
#
_symmetry.space_group_name_H-M   'P 1'
#
loop_
_entity.id
_entity.type
_entity.pdbx_description
1 polymer ?
#
loop_
_entity_poly.entity_id
_entity_poly.type
_entity_poly.pdbx_seq_one_letter_code
_entity_poly.pdbx_strand_id
1 'polypeptide(L)'
;MSVAKCLGVDDLDAPNMREVHAEWPRWQTVEVSLNVVDDIWELPRWLKRAEPVERDAVLAGLNRVAINDPRAYLALAWLLMPGASRIAGRLRRLTEVIEEVVAGQLWIQICEHDPADDSYVATTILRRVKCESMAELGVGELAKRRDPTWASSVLIERYDETMPAEEPDAEEPREQLIQLLRQALDSGALSDRDRGLLLDLAVAANLADAPLRRGRAGLTTPSVAQMVSDDHALAARTIRRRASKALDKLGEVARRNGLAM
;
A
#
# COMPACT_ATOMS: atom_id res chain seq x y z
N MET A 1 -7.50 22.63 -9.31
CA MET A 1 -7.96 23.30 -8.09
C MET A 1 -6.87 23.65 -7.06
N SER A 2 -5.74 22.99 -6.85
CA SER A 2 -4.81 23.09 -5.71
C SER A 2 -5.35 22.53 -4.39
N VAL A 3 -4.58 21.61 -3.78
CA VAL A 3 -4.89 20.97 -2.49
C VAL A 3 -5.07 22.01 -1.37
N ALA A 4 -4.28 23.09 -1.39
CA ALA A 4 -4.32 24.14 -0.37
C ALA A 4 -5.68 24.86 -0.39
N LYS A 5 -6.19 25.11 -1.60
CA LYS A 5 -7.48 25.76 -1.82
C LYS A 5 -8.64 24.87 -1.38
N CYS A 6 -8.57 23.57 -1.64
CA CYS A 6 -9.56 22.60 -1.16
C CYS A 6 -9.71 22.58 0.37
N LEU A 7 -8.62 22.86 1.10
CA LEU A 7 -8.58 22.90 2.57
C LEU A 7 -8.73 24.31 3.15
N GLY A 8 -8.80 25.34 2.30
CA GLY A 8 -8.84 26.74 2.73
C GLY A 8 -7.58 27.23 3.42
N VAL A 9 -6.41 26.67 3.11
CA VAL A 9 -5.11 27.04 3.71
C VAL A 9 -4.16 27.73 2.71
N ASP A 10 -4.69 28.18 1.57
CA ASP A 10 -3.95 28.88 0.52
C ASP A 10 -3.75 30.38 0.78
N ASP A 11 -4.63 30.99 1.57
CA ASP A 11 -4.56 32.39 1.98
C ASP A 11 -4.41 32.51 3.51
N LEU A 12 -3.28 33.05 3.96
CA LEU A 12 -2.99 33.23 5.39
C LEU A 12 -3.82 34.35 6.03
N ASP A 13 -4.36 35.26 5.23
CA ASP A 13 -5.23 36.35 5.68
C ASP A 13 -6.71 35.93 5.73
N ALA A 14 -7.03 34.72 5.25
CA ALA A 14 -8.38 34.17 5.34
C ALA A 14 -8.84 34.01 6.81
N PRO A 15 -10.15 34.13 7.10
CA PRO A 15 -10.67 34.11 8.48
C PRO A 15 -10.21 32.91 9.32
N ASN A 16 -10.20 31.72 8.74
CA ASN A 16 -9.78 30.48 9.39
C ASN A 16 -8.28 30.47 9.73
N MET A 17 -7.41 30.98 8.85
CA MET A 17 -5.97 31.09 9.13
C MET A 17 -5.65 32.19 10.15
N ARG A 18 -6.42 33.29 10.15
CA ARG A 18 -6.34 34.31 11.20
C ARG A 18 -6.75 33.78 12.58
N GLU A 19 -7.77 32.93 12.65
CA GLU A 19 -8.15 32.25 13.90
C GLU A 19 -7.04 31.31 14.39
N VAL A 20 -6.42 30.54 13.50
CA VAL A 20 -5.26 29.68 13.84
C VAL A 20 -4.13 30.51 14.45
N HIS A 21 -3.78 31.63 13.84
CA HIS A 21 -2.75 32.52 14.38
C HIS A 21 -3.14 33.16 15.72
N ALA A 22 -4.41 33.57 15.87
CA ALA A 22 -4.89 34.17 17.13
C ALA A 22 -4.85 33.19 18.31
N GLU A 23 -5.06 31.90 18.06
CA GLU A 23 -5.06 30.85 19.08
C GLU A 23 -3.64 30.34 19.41
N TRP A 24 -2.64 30.60 18.56
CA TRP A 24 -1.27 30.11 18.73
C TRP A 24 -0.68 30.40 20.12
N PRO A 25 -0.75 31.63 20.66
CA PRO A 25 -0.22 31.91 22.01
C PRO A 25 -0.92 31.09 23.10
N ARG A 26 -2.22 30.80 22.95
CA ARG A 26 -2.96 29.97 23.90
C ARG A 26 -2.50 28.51 23.79
N TRP A 27 -2.33 27.98 22.59
CA TRP A 27 -1.87 26.60 22.39
C TRP A 27 -0.50 26.36 23.01
N GLN A 28 0.41 27.34 22.91
CA GLN A 28 1.72 27.34 23.55
C GLN A 28 1.69 27.23 25.08
N THR A 29 0.66 27.80 25.73
CA THR A 29 0.47 27.64 27.18
C THR A 29 -0.01 26.25 27.59
N VAL A 30 -0.74 25.56 26.70
CA VAL A 30 -1.35 24.25 26.97
C VAL A 30 -0.40 23.11 26.57
N GLU A 31 0.36 23.28 25.49
CA GLU A 31 1.26 22.28 24.95
C GLU A 31 2.67 22.85 24.80
N VAL A 32 3.54 22.47 25.74
CA VAL A 32 4.91 22.99 25.84
C VAL A 32 5.75 22.67 24.60
N SER A 33 5.45 21.59 23.88
CA SER A 33 6.18 21.26 22.66
C SER A 33 6.02 22.31 21.54
N LEU A 34 5.02 23.19 21.63
CA LEU A 34 4.78 24.28 20.67
C LEU A 34 5.60 25.54 20.96
N ASN A 35 6.34 25.59 22.07
CA ASN A 35 7.16 26.74 22.49
C ASN A 35 8.51 26.82 21.75
N VAL A 36 8.48 26.57 20.43
CA VAL A 36 9.67 26.55 19.56
C VAL A 36 9.83 27.82 18.72
N VAL A 37 8.74 28.56 18.51
CA VAL A 37 8.68 29.84 17.77
C VAL A 37 7.61 30.73 18.38
N ASP A 38 7.79 32.05 18.34
CA ASP A 38 6.78 32.98 18.89
C ASP A 38 5.57 33.13 17.97
N ASP A 39 5.78 33.05 16.65
CA ASP A 39 4.74 33.14 15.63
C ASP A 39 4.63 31.82 14.84
N ILE A 40 3.40 31.30 14.72
CA ILE A 40 3.10 30.07 13.98
C ILE A 40 3.59 30.11 12.53
N TRP A 41 3.67 31.30 11.91
CA TRP A 41 4.15 31.46 10.54
C TRP A 41 5.65 31.18 10.39
N GLU A 42 6.40 31.15 11.48
CA GLU A 42 7.80 30.77 11.49
C GLU A 42 7.99 29.25 11.53
N LEU A 43 6.96 28.46 11.90
CA LEU A 43 7.05 27.00 12.03
C LEU A 43 7.56 26.31 10.76
N PRO A 44 7.14 26.63 9.53
CA PRO A 44 7.67 25.97 8.33
C PRO A 44 9.18 26.16 8.17
N ARG A 45 9.71 27.32 8.58
CA ARG A 45 11.14 27.62 8.53
C ARG A 45 11.88 26.89 9.64
N TRP A 46 11.30 26.81 10.83
CA TRP A 46 11.85 26.06 11.96
C TRP A 46 11.87 24.55 11.68
N LEU A 47 10.76 23.97 11.22
CA LEU A 47 10.64 22.54 10.89
C LEU A 47 11.68 22.08 9.87
N LYS A 48 12.10 22.92 8.93
CA LYS A 48 13.15 22.57 7.96
C LYS A 48 14.52 22.36 8.61
N ARG A 49 14.76 22.93 9.79
CA ARG A 49 16.06 22.94 10.49
C ARG A 49 16.08 22.08 11.74
N ALA A 50 14.93 21.90 12.39
CA ALA A 50 14.76 21.09 13.58
C ALA A 50 15.18 19.63 13.36
N GLU A 51 15.56 18.93 14.41
CA GLU A 51 15.82 17.49 14.36
C GLU A 51 14.50 16.70 14.21
N PRO A 52 14.51 15.47 13.67
CA PRO A 52 13.29 14.68 13.46
C PRO A 52 12.40 14.56 14.71
N VAL A 53 13.00 14.30 15.88
CA VAL A 53 12.28 14.17 17.15
C VAL A 53 11.58 15.47 17.55
N GLU A 54 12.22 16.62 17.33
CA GLU A 54 11.64 17.94 17.64
C GLU A 54 10.47 18.25 16.70
N ARG A 55 10.60 17.93 15.41
CA ARG A 55 9.51 18.08 14.43
C ARG A 55 8.31 17.25 14.83
N ASP A 56 8.54 15.99 15.17
CA ASP A 56 7.48 15.07 15.56
C ASP A 56 6.80 15.53 16.85
N ALA A 57 7.55 16.04 17.83
CA ALA A 57 7.00 16.59 19.07
C ALA A 57 6.05 17.80 18.83
N VAL A 58 6.38 18.69 17.89
CA VAL A 58 5.52 19.83 17.51
C VAL A 58 4.26 19.34 16.81
N LEU A 59 4.38 18.42 15.84
CA LEU A 59 3.23 17.89 15.10
C LEU A 59 2.30 17.07 16.01
N ALA A 60 2.86 16.23 16.88
CA ALA A 60 2.10 15.51 17.89
C ALA A 60 1.43 16.45 18.90
N GLY A 61 2.12 17.53 19.29
CA GLY A 61 1.58 18.57 20.15
C GLY A 61 0.36 19.26 19.53
N LEU A 62 0.44 19.66 18.27
CA LEU A 62 -0.71 20.21 17.54
C LEU A 62 -1.88 19.22 17.47
N ASN A 63 -1.60 17.92 17.29
CA ASN A 63 -2.65 16.90 17.29
C ASN A 63 -3.33 16.77 18.67
N ARG A 64 -2.56 16.82 19.76
CA ARG A 64 -3.12 16.83 21.13
C ARG A 64 -3.97 18.06 21.40
N VAL A 65 -3.52 19.24 20.96
CA VAL A 65 -4.32 20.47 21.05
C VAL A 65 -5.62 20.33 20.26
N ALA A 66 -5.57 19.69 19.09
CA ALA A 66 -6.71 19.53 18.19
C ALA A 66 -7.89 18.74 18.80
N ILE A 67 -7.64 17.90 19.80
CA ILE A 67 -8.68 17.20 20.57
C ILE A 67 -9.66 18.19 21.22
N ASN A 68 -9.16 19.32 21.70
CA ASN A 68 -9.96 20.34 22.39
C ASN A 68 -10.22 21.58 21.53
N ASP A 69 -9.36 21.87 20.55
CA ASP A 69 -9.50 22.99 19.62
C ASP A 69 -9.26 22.53 18.18
N PRO A 70 -10.34 22.16 17.44
CA PRO A 70 -10.23 21.63 16.08
C PRO A 70 -9.48 22.52 15.08
N ARG A 71 -9.30 23.81 15.37
CA ARG A 71 -8.49 24.70 14.53
C ARG A 71 -7.02 24.25 14.43
N ALA A 72 -6.50 23.53 15.41
CA ALA A 72 -5.15 22.98 15.33
C ALA A 72 -5.00 21.89 14.24
N TYR A 73 -6.09 21.22 13.84
CA TYR A 73 -6.07 20.36 12.63
C TYR A 73 -5.83 21.17 11.36
N LEU A 74 -6.32 22.40 11.28
CA LEU A 74 -6.07 23.28 10.15
C LEU A 74 -4.60 23.71 10.08
N ALA A 75 -3.98 23.98 11.24
CA ALA A 75 -2.54 24.24 11.32
C ALA A 75 -1.72 23.02 10.85
N LEU A 76 -2.10 21.80 11.26
CA LEU A 76 -1.47 20.57 10.76
C LEU A 76 -1.63 20.41 9.25
N ALA A 77 -2.83 20.63 8.72
CA ALA A 77 -3.11 20.56 7.30
C ALA A 77 -2.20 21.52 6.53
N TRP A 78 -2.12 22.78 6.97
CA TRP A 78 -1.22 23.80 6.43
C TRP A 78 0.26 23.38 6.45
N LEU A 79 0.76 22.87 7.57
CA LEU A 79 2.16 22.42 7.71
C LEU A 79 2.49 21.22 6.81
N LEU A 80 1.53 20.32 6.58
CA LEU A 80 1.71 19.13 5.75
C LEU A 80 1.51 19.40 4.24
N MET A 81 1.08 20.61 3.86
CA MET A 81 0.82 20.99 2.47
C MET A 81 1.96 20.70 1.49
N PRO A 82 3.24 20.96 1.80
CA PRO A 82 4.33 20.64 0.86
C PRO A 82 4.42 19.14 0.53
N GLY A 83 4.08 18.28 1.50
CA GLY A 83 4.01 16.83 1.33
C GLY A 83 2.81 16.42 0.48
N ALA A 84 1.62 16.93 0.83
CA ALA A 84 0.38 16.64 0.14
C ALA A 84 0.39 17.11 -1.33
N SER A 85 0.87 18.32 -1.60
CA SER A 85 1.04 18.83 -2.96
C SER A 85 1.99 17.97 -3.80
N ARG A 86 3.04 17.40 -3.20
CA ARG A 86 3.92 16.45 -3.89
C ARG A 86 3.22 15.13 -4.18
N ILE A 87 2.34 14.66 -3.29
CA ILE A 87 1.52 13.46 -3.53
C ILE A 87 0.55 13.72 -4.69
N ALA A 88 -0.22 14.82 -4.65
CA ALA A 88 -1.14 15.21 -5.72
C ALA A 88 -0.42 15.31 -7.07
N GLY A 89 0.74 15.97 -7.13
CA GLY A 89 1.54 16.08 -8.35
C GLY A 89 2.01 14.73 -8.91
N ARG A 90 2.29 13.74 -8.05
CA ARG A 90 2.67 12.38 -8.46
C ARG A 90 1.47 11.56 -8.94
N LEU A 91 0.29 11.82 -8.39
CA LEU A 91 -0.94 11.09 -8.70
C LEU A 91 -1.81 11.77 -9.77
N ARG A 92 -1.41 12.94 -10.28
CA ARG A 92 -2.20 13.79 -11.18
C ARG A 92 -2.74 13.14 -12.46
N ARG A 93 -2.19 11.98 -12.86
CA ARG A 93 -2.60 11.24 -14.06
C ARG A 93 -3.73 10.25 -13.79
N LEU A 94 -4.12 10.05 -12.53
CA LEU A 94 -5.17 9.08 -12.17
C LEU A 94 -6.57 9.66 -12.32
N THR A 95 -6.76 10.95 -12.08
CA THR A 95 -8.05 11.64 -12.20
C THR A 95 -7.85 13.15 -12.27
N GLU A 96 -8.79 13.87 -12.89
CA GLU A 96 -8.78 15.33 -12.97
C GLU A 96 -9.05 16.00 -11.61
N VAL A 97 -9.76 15.31 -10.71
CA VAL A 97 -10.12 15.81 -9.36
C VAL A 97 -9.15 15.31 -8.27
N ILE A 98 -7.88 15.09 -8.63
CA ILE A 98 -6.90 14.49 -7.71
C ILE A 98 -6.57 15.37 -6.51
N GLU A 99 -6.74 16.68 -6.64
CA GLU A 99 -6.42 17.63 -5.58
C GLU A 99 -7.49 17.61 -4.49
N GLU A 100 -8.74 17.41 -4.88
CA GLU A 100 -9.90 17.19 -4.02
C GLU A 100 -9.77 15.87 -3.25
N VAL A 101 -9.40 14.78 -3.93
CA VAL A 101 -9.16 13.47 -3.30
C VAL A 101 -8.03 13.56 -2.27
N VAL A 102 -6.88 14.13 -2.64
CA VAL A 102 -5.74 14.26 -1.73
C VAL A 102 -6.05 15.18 -0.56
N ALA A 103 -6.83 16.26 -0.77
CA ALA A 103 -7.27 17.14 0.30
C ALA A 103 -8.19 16.42 1.30
N GLY A 104 -9.20 15.69 0.81
CA GLY A 104 -10.09 14.89 1.64
C GLY A 104 -9.33 13.86 2.46
N GLN A 105 -8.41 13.13 1.82
CA GLN A 105 -7.58 12.15 2.52
C GLN A 105 -6.62 12.80 3.51
N LEU A 106 -6.04 13.96 3.21
CA LEU A 106 -5.21 14.68 4.18
C LEU A 106 -6.00 15.03 5.44
N TRP A 107 -7.23 15.54 5.28
CA TRP A 107 -8.10 15.88 6.40
C TRP A 107 -8.43 14.65 7.25
N ILE A 108 -8.91 13.57 6.62
CA ILE A 108 -9.26 12.32 7.32
C ILE A 108 -8.05 11.78 8.08
N GLN A 109 -6.89 11.68 7.43
CA GLN A 109 -5.70 11.10 8.07
C GLN A 109 -5.12 11.97 9.18
N ILE A 110 -5.34 13.29 9.16
CA ILE A 110 -4.99 14.17 10.28
C ILE A 110 -5.94 13.92 11.46
N CYS A 111 -7.25 13.88 11.23
CA CYS A 111 -8.24 13.68 12.28
C CYS A 111 -8.19 12.28 12.91
N GLU A 112 -7.82 11.26 12.13
CA GLU A 112 -7.72 9.86 12.59
C GLU A 112 -6.33 9.48 13.12
N HIS A 113 -5.33 10.37 13.04
CA HIS A 113 -3.99 10.06 13.53
C HIS A 113 -4.01 9.95 15.06
N ASP A 114 -3.58 8.80 15.58
CA ASP A 114 -3.52 8.53 17.02
C ASP A 114 -2.58 9.53 17.71
N PRO A 115 -3.06 10.34 18.68
CA PRO A 115 -2.21 11.26 19.43
C PRO A 115 -1.10 10.57 20.24
N ALA A 116 -1.21 9.26 20.50
CA ALA A 116 -0.17 8.45 21.14
C ALA A 116 0.95 8.02 20.17
N ASP A 117 0.72 8.04 18.85
CA ASP A 117 1.75 7.82 17.84
C ASP A 117 2.47 9.14 17.55
N ASP A 118 3.44 9.46 18.41
CA ASP A 118 4.16 10.74 18.42
C ASP A 118 5.46 10.72 17.62
N SER A 119 5.71 9.65 16.86
CA SER A 119 6.94 9.46 16.10
C SER A 119 6.66 9.37 14.60
N TYR A 120 7.54 9.95 13.79
CA TYR A 120 7.39 10.00 12.33
C TYR A 120 6.03 10.55 11.87
N VAL A 121 5.43 11.48 12.62
CA VAL A 121 4.02 11.91 12.49
C VAL A 121 3.69 12.32 11.06
N ALA A 122 4.46 13.27 10.50
CA ALA A 122 4.26 13.73 9.12
C ALA A 122 4.45 12.59 8.10
N THR A 123 5.42 11.71 8.34
CA THR A 123 5.73 10.60 7.42
C THR A 123 4.59 9.58 7.43
N THR A 124 4.08 9.23 8.60
CA THR A 124 2.97 8.30 8.78
C THR A 124 1.69 8.84 8.15
N ILE A 125 1.31 10.08 8.46
CA ILE A 125 0.12 10.74 7.87
C ILE A 125 0.25 10.79 6.35
N LEU A 126 1.33 11.36 5.81
CA LEU A 126 1.51 11.51 4.36
C LEU A 126 1.60 10.17 3.62
N ARG A 127 2.18 9.13 4.25
CA ARG A 127 2.17 7.78 3.71
C ARG A 127 0.75 7.24 3.61
N ARG A 128 -0.08 7.42 4.65
CA ARG A 128 -1.49 7.02 4.62
C ARG A 128 -2.25 7.81 3.57
N VAL A 129 -2.13 9.14 3.53
CA VAL A 129 -2.75 10.00 2.51
C VAL A 129 -2.49 9.47 1.12
N LYS A 130 -1.24 9.12 0.79
CA LYS A 130 -0.91 8.53 -0.51
C LYS A 130 -1.61 7.19 -0.74
N CYS A 131 -1.52 6.26 0.21
CA CYS A 131 -2.11 4.93 0.06
C CYS A 131 -3.64 5.00 -0.07
N GLU A 132 -4.28 5.84 0.74
CA GLU A 132 -5.72 6.04 0.80
C GLU A 132 -6.24 6.76 -0.44
N SER A 133 -5.54 7.80 -0.92
CA SER A 133 -5.88 8.47 -2.19
C SER A 133 -5.81 7.52 -3.38
N MET A 134 -4.84 6.60 -3.39
CA MET A 134 -4.77 5.57 -4.43
C MET A 134 -5.91 4.54 -4.28
N ALA A 135 -6.20 4.13 -3.04
CA ALA A 135 -7.24 3.15 -2.76
C ALA A 135 -8.64 3.65 -3.10
N GLU A 136 -8.93 4.92 -2.86
CA GLU A 136 -10.19 5.57 -3.24
C GLU A 136 -10.41 5.55 -4.75
N LEU A 137 -9.33 5.59 -5.54
CA LEU A 137 -9.37 5.46 -7.00
C LEU A 137 -9.28 4.00 -7.49
N GLY A 138 -9.40 3.01 -6.60
CA GLY A 138 -9.29 1.59 -6.96
C GLY A 138 -7.86 1.11 -7.27
N VAL A 139 -6.84 1.93 -6.99
CA VAL A 139 -5.45 1.65 -7.35
C VAL A 139 -4.65 1.12 -6.16
N GLY A 140 -3.91 0.03 -6.41
CA GLY A 140 -2.93 -0.51 -5.48
C GLY A 140 -3.49 -1.54 -4.50
N GLU A 141 -2.61 -2.04 -3.64
CA GLU A 141 -2.88 -3.18 -2.76
C GLU A 141 -3.98 -2.89 -1.73
N LEU A 142 -4.05 -1.66 -1.24
CA LEU A 142 -5.06 -1.27 -0.25
C LEU A 142 -6.47 -1.29 -0.86
N ALA A 143 -6.63 -0.84 -2.10
CA ALA A 143 -7.89 -0.94 -2.83
C ALA A 143 -8.33 -2.40 -3.01
N LYS A 144 -7.39 -3.26 -3.43
CA LYS A 144 -7.62 -4.72 -3.58
C LYS A 144 -8.10 -5.38 -2.30
N ARG A 145 -7.54 -4.98 -1.15
CA ARG A 145 -7.91 -5.54 0.15
C ARG A 145 -9.27 -5.05 0.64
N ARG A 146 -9.61 -3.79 0.36
CA ARG A 146 -10.92 -3.23 0.73
C ARG A 146 -12.04 -3.81 -0.10
N ASP A 147 -11.82 -3.94 -1.40
CA ASP A 147 -12.81 -4.46 -2.32
C ASP A 147 -12.16 -5.36 -3.38
N PRO A 148 -11.98 -6.66 -3.07
CA PRO A 148 -11.46 -7.64 -4.01
C PRO A 148 -12.34 -7.79 -5.25
N THR A 149 -13.65 -7.56 -5.12
CA THR A 149 -14.61 -7.69 -6.22
C THR A 149 -14.47 -6.53 -7.20
N TRP A 150 -14.44 -5.29 -6.70
CA TRP A 150 -14.17 -4.12 -7.53
C TRP A 150 -12.78 -4.19 -8.18
N ALA A 151 -11.76 -4.59 -7.43
CA ALA A 151 -10.40 -4.68 -7.95
C ALA A 151 -10.16 -5.79 -8.99
N SER A 152 -11.06 -6.78 -9.07
CA SER A 152 -11.07 -7.81 -10.11
C SER A 152 -12.02 -7.49 -11.27
N SER A 153 -12.74 -6.36 -11.20
CA SER A 153 -13.67 -5.92 -12.24
C SER A 153 -12.96 -5.02 -13.26
N VAL A 154 -13.12 -5.33 -14.55
CA VAL A 154 -12.70 -4.45 -15.65
C VAL A 154 -13.92 -3.65 -16.10
N LEU A 155 -13.87 -2.32 -15.92
CA LEU A 155 -14.89 -1.42 -16.45
C LEU A 155 -14.78 -1.40 -17.99
N ILE A 156 -15.76 -2.00 -18.64
CA ILE A 156 -15.92 -1.93 -20.09
C ILE A 156 -16.69 -0.62 -20.38
N GLU A 157 -15.97 0.46 -20.66
CA GLU A 157 -16.56 1.80 -20.91
C GLU A 157 -17.43 1.86 -22.18
N ARG A 158 -17.33 0.86 -23.05
CA ARG A 158 -18.21 0.63 -24.20
C ARG A 158 -18.34 -0.86 -24.42
N TYR A 159 -19.55 -1.39 -24.32
CA TYR A 159 -19.88 -2.68 -24.92
C TYR A 159 -19.77 -2.49 -26.43
N ASP A 160 -18.56 -2.66 -26.98
CA ASP A 160 -18.37 -2.67 -28.42
C ASP A 160 -18.82 -4.05 -28.90
N GLU A 161 -20.05 -4.15 -29.41
CA GLU A 161 -20.60 -5.38 -30.00
C GLU A 161 -19.76 -5.88 -31.20
N THR A 162 -18.78 -5.09 -31.66
CA THR A 162 -17.83 -5.48 -32.70
C THR A 162 -16.48 -5.97 -32.17
N MET A 163 -16.22 -5.93 -30.86
CA MET A 163 -15.12 -6.71 -30.31
C MET A 163 -15.51 -8.18 -30.47
N PRO A 164 -14.80 -8.96 -31.32
CA PRO A 164 -14.84 -10.40 -31.13
C PRO A 164 -14.40 -10.60 -29.68
N ALA A 165 -15.04 -11.52 -28.96
CA ALA A 165 -14.34 -12.15 -27.87
C ALA A 165 -13.05 -12.70 -28.48
N GLU A 166 -11.94 -11.97 -28.35
CA GLU A 166 -10.63 -12.52 -28.58
C GLU A 166 -10.52 -13.59 -27.50
N GLU A 167 -10.92 -14.82 -27.83
CA GLU A 167 -10.33 -15.99 -27.21
C GLU A 167 -8.83 -15.80 -27.42
N PRO A 168 -8.06 -15.55 -26.35
CA PRO A 168 -6.65 -15.28 -26.52
C PRO A 168 -6.03 -16.53 -27.13
N ASP A 169 -5.59 -16.41 -28.37
CA ASP A 169 -4.84 -17.40 -29.15
C ASP A 169 -3.40 -17.56 -28.63
N ALA A 170 -3.24 -17.45 -27.31
CA ALA A 170 -2.05 -17.79 -26.55
C ALA A 170 -2.42 -19.03 -25.75
N GLU A 171 -1.90 -20.18 -26.17
CA GLU A 171 -2.01 -21.49 -25.50
C GLU A 171 -2.22 -21.31 -23.99
N GLU A 172 -3.42 -21.62 -23.48
CA GLU A 172 -3.85 -21.24 -22.13
C GLU A 172 -2.75 -21.57 -21.10
N PRO A 173 -2.40 -20.68 -20.16
CA PRO A 173 -1.38 -20.97 -19.13
C PRO A 173 -1.62 -22.29 -18.39
N ARG A 174 -2.89 -22.71 -18.31
CA ARG A 174 -3.32 -24.03 -17.85
C ARG A 174 -2.82 -25.16 -18.74
N GLU A 175 -2.99 -25.07 -20.05
CA GLU A 175 -2.55 -26.09 -21.00
C GLU A 175 -1.02 -26.15 -21.10
N GLN A 176 -0.33 -25.00 -21.08
CA GLN A 176 1.14 -24.96 -20.99
C GLN A 176 1.66 -25.64 -19.71
N LEU A 177 1.01 -25.39 -18.56
CA LEU A 177 1.37 -26.04 -17.30
C LEU A 177 1.09 -27.55 -17.33
N ILE A 178 -0.05 -27.97 -17.88
CA ILE A 178 -0.40 -29.38 -18.06
C ILE A 178 0.65 -30.07 -18.95
N GLN A 179 1.01 -29.45 -20.06
CA GLN A 179 2.01 -29.97 -20.99
C GLN A 179 3.39 -30.07 -20.33
N LEU A 180 3.84 -29.04 -19.61
CA LEU A 180 5.10 -29.04 -18.87
C LEU A 180 5.14 -30.15 -17.81
N LEU A 181 4.05 -30.32 -17.04
CA LEU A 181 3.95 -31.36 -16.03
C LEU A 181 3.97 -32.76 -16.65
N ARG A 182 3.25 -32.99 -17.76
CA ARG A 182 3.29 -34.24 -18.51
C ARG A 182 4.71 -34.55 -18.99
N GLN A 183 5.37 -33.61 -19.66
CA GLN A 183 6.75 -33.76 -20.13
C GLN A 183 7.74 -34.05 -18.98
N ALA A 184 7.57 -33.39 -17.83
CA ALA A 184 8.42 -33.63 -16.68
C ALA A 184 8.22 -35.02 -16.05
N LEU A 185 7.00 -35.57 -16.07
CA LEU A 185 6.72 -36.94 -15.64
C LEU A 185 7.26 -37.97 -16.65
N ASP A 186 7.00 -37.76 -17.95
CA ASP A 186 7.40 -38.67 -19.03
C ASP A 186 8.92 -38.80 -19.13
N SER A 187 9.64 -37.68 -18.91
CA SER A 187 11.11 -37.66 -18.86
C SER A 187 11.70 -38.18 -17.54
N GLY A 188 10.85 -38.49 -16.54
CA GLY A 188 11.28 -38.89 -15.19
C GLY A 188 11.94 -37.76 -14.38
N ALA A 189 11.91 -36.52 -14.87
CA ALA A 189 12.42 -35.36 -14.13
C ALA A 189 11.62 -35.17 -12.83
N LEU A 190 10.30 -35.33 -12.90
CA LEU A 190 9.39 -35.28 -11.76
C LEU A 190 8.84 -36.68 -11.46
N SER A 191 8.77 -37.05 -10.19
CA SER A 191 8.04 -38.26 -9.77
C SER A 191 6.57 -37.94 -9.45
N ASP A 192 5.69 -38.94 -9.48
CA ASP A 192 4.28 -38.77 -9.06
C ASP A 192 4.16 -38.22 -7.63
N ARG A 193 5.09 -38.61 -6.74
CA ARG A 193 5.16 -38.10 -5.36
C ARG A 193 5.54 -36.63 -5.31
N ASP A 194 6.41 -36.17 -6.21
CA ASP A 194 6.79 -34.76 -6.29
C ASP A 194 5.65 -33.93 -6.91
N ARG A 195 4.92 -34.48 -7.89
CA ARG A 195 3.69 -33.85 -8.42
C ARG A 195 2.65 -33.67 -7.32
N GLY A 196 2.36 -34.73 -6.56
CA GLY A 196 1.41 -34.67 -5.45
C GLY A 196 1.78 -33.58 -4.46
N LEU A 197 3.04 -33.59 -3.99
CA LEU A 197 3.54 -32.57 -3.07
C LEU A 197 3.41 -31.13 -3.62
N LEU A 198 3.70 -30.89 -4.90
CA LEU A 198 3.56 -29.56 -5.49
C LEU A 198 2.09 -29.13 -5.59
N LEU A 199 1.17 -30.06 -5.85
CA LEU A 199 -0.27 -29.78 -5.88
C LEU A 199 -0.79 -29.43 -4.48
N ASP A 200 -0.41 -30.21 -3.46
CA ASP A 200 -0.83 -29.99 -2.07
C ASP A 200 -0.28 -28.64 -1.55
N LEU A 201 0.96 -28.28 -1.91
CA LEU A 201 1.52 -26.96 -1.61
C LEU A 201 0.81 -25.82 -2.37
N ALA A 202 0.36 -26.04 -3.60
CA ALA A 202 -0.39 -25.03 -4.34
C ALA A 202 -1.78 -24.79 -3.73
N VAL A 203 -2.47 -25.85 -3.33
CA VAL A 203 -3.74 -25.77 -2.60
C VAL A 203 -3.55 -25.04 -1.27
N ALA A 204 -2.55 -25.44 -0.47
CA ALA A 204 -2.25 -24.80 0.80
C ALA A 204 -1.83 -23.32 0.65
N ALA A 205 -1.05 -22.99 -0.37
CA ALA A 205 -0.69 -21.60 -0.67
C ALA A 205 -1.91 -20.74 -1.05
N ASN A 206 -2.84 -21.30 -1.81
CA ASN A 206 -4.08 -20.62 -2.17
C ASN A 206 -4.99 -20.40 -0.96
N LEU A 207 -5.14 -21.42 -0.10
CA LEU A 207 -5.92 -21.32 1.14
C LEU A 207 -5.33 -20.31 2.12
N ALA A 208 -4.01 -20.16 2.14
CA ALA A 208 -3.30 -19.24 3.04
C ALA A 208 -3.10 -17.82 2.45
N ASP A 209 -3.64 -17.53 1.26
CA ASP A 209 -3.39 -16.30 0.49
C ASP A 209 -1.89 -15.94 0.46
N ALA A 210 -1.06 -16.94 0.12
CA ALA A 210 0.38 -16.82 0.26
C ALA A 210 0.98 -15.79 -0.72
N PRO A 211 1.91 -14.93 -0.29
CA PRO A 211 2.43 -13.85 -1.12
C PRO A 211 3.24 -14.37 -2.31
N LEU A 212 2.78 -14.08 -3.54
CA LEU A 212 3.41 -14.50 -4.79
C LEU A 212 4.88 -14.04 -4.97
N ARG A 213 5.31 -13.01 -4.24
CA ARG A 213 6.68 -12.47 -4.34
C ARG A 213 7.73 -13.21 -3.51
N ARG A 214 7.34 -14.18 -2.67
CA ARG A 214 8.27 -14.86 -1.75
C ARG A 214 8.21 -16.37 -1.91
N GLY A 215 9.33 -17.05 -1.64
CA GLY A 215 9.35 -18.51 -1.54
C GLY A 215 8.82 -19.24 -2.77
N ARG A 216 9.22 -18.82 -3.98
CA ARG A 216 8.79 -19.41 -5.26
C ARG A 216 7.26 -19.39 -5.42
N ALA A 217 6.71 -18.18 -5.56
CA ALA A 217 5.27 -17.93 -5.69
C ALA A 217 4.44 -18.41 -4.47
N GLY A 218 4.97 -18.28 -3.25
CA GLY A 218 4.28 -18.64 -2.01
C GLY A 218 4.42 -20.12 -1.61
N LEU A 219 4.69 -21.02 -2.57
CA LEU A 219 4.69 -22.48 -2.40
C LEU A 219 5.68 -23.01 -1.36
N THR A 220 6.82 -22.34 -1.20
CA THR A 220 7.86 -22.77 -0.26
C THR A 220 7.95 -21.87 0.97
N THR A 221 6.91 -21.09 1.30
CA THR A 221 6.91 -20.28 2.53
C THR A 221 6.85 -21.18 3.79
N PRO A 222 7.37 -20.72 4.96
CA PRO A 222 7.35 -21.54 6.18
C PRO A 222 5.94 -21.97 6.60
N SER A 223 4.96 -21.05 6.51
CA SER A 223 3.57 -21.31 6.86
C SER A 223 2.92 -22.36 5.96
N VAL A 224 3.08 -22.25 4.64
CA VAL A 224 2.54 -23.22 3.67
C VAL A 224 3.18 -24.60 3.85
N ALA A 225 4.51 -24.66 4.02
CA ALA A 225 5.19 -25.94 4.24
C ALA A 225 4.84 -26.61 5.58
N GLN A 226 4.42 -25.82 6.58
CA GLN A 226 3.95 -26.34 7.86
C GLN A 226 2.53 -26.90 7.75
N MET A 227 1.66 -26.30 6.93
CA MET A 227 0.30 -26.80 6.70
C MET A 227 0.29 -28.19 6.03
N VAL A 228 1.30 -28.45 5.21
CA VAL A 228 1.43 -29.69 4.42
C VAL A 228 2.36 -30.71 5.12
N SER A 229 2.92 -30.40 6.30
CA SER A 229 3.87 -31.31 6.98
C SER A 229 3.26 -32.62 7.43
N ASP A 230 2.03 -32.55 7.92
CA ASP A 230 1.38 -33.65 8.60
C ASP A 230 0.89 -34.68 7.57
N ASP A 231 0.31 -34.21 6.46
CA ASP A 231 -0.19 -35.04 5.35
C ASP A 231 0.93 -35.85 4.66
N HIS A 232 2.16 -35.33 4.65
CA HIS A 232 3.30 -36.02 4.05
C HIS A 232 4.21 -36.71 5.07
N ALA A 233 3.94 -36.61 6.38
CA ALA A 233 4.80 -37.11 7.45
C ALA A 233 6.27 -36.67 7.33
N LEU A 234 6.50 -35.42 6.92
CA LEU A 234 7.82 -34.84 6.69
C LEU A 234 7.94 -33.49 7.40
N ALA A 235 9.11 -33.22 7.98
CA ALA A 235 9.40 -31.90 8.52
C ALA A 235 9.27 -30.81 7.44
N ALA A 236 8.73 -29.64 7.79
CA ALA A 236 8.54 -28.50 6.88
C ALA A 236 9.83 -28.11 6.12
N ARG A 237 11.00 -28.22 6.77
CA ARG A 237 12.32 -28.01 6.12
C ARG A 237 12.56 -29.00 4.97
N THR A 238 12.20 -30.27 5.15
CA THR A 238 12.36 -31.32 4.13
C THR A 238 11.38 -31.11 2.98
N ILE A 239 10.14 -30.73 3.28
CA ILE A 239 9.12 -30.36 2.29
C ILE A 239 9.62 -29.22 1.41
N ARG A 240 10.07 -28.12 2.02
CA ARG A 240 10.60 -26.97 1.27
C ARG A 240 11.78 -27.35 0.39
N ARG A 241 12.74 -28.13 0.92
CA ARG A 241 13.90 -28.59 0.15
C ARG A 241 13.47 -29.43 -1.06
N ARG A 242 12.51 -30.34 -0.86
CA ARG A 242 12.00 -31.23 -1.90
C ARG A 242 11.20 -30.48 -2.96
N ALA A 243 10.29 -29.61 -2.54
CA ALA A 243 9.53 -28.73 -3.42
C ALA A 243 10.45 -27.81 -4.23
N SER A 244 11.48 -27.24 -3.58
CA SER A 244 12.48 -26.46 -4.29
C SER A 244 13.16 -27.28 -5.39
N LYS A 245 13.68 -28.47 -5.05
CA LYS A 245 14.32 -29.35 -6.04
C LYS A 245 13.38 -29.72 -7.20
N ALA A 246 12.10 -29.98 -6.91
CA ALA A 246 11.10 -30.28 -7.93
C ALA A 246 10.84 -29.09 -8.87
N LEU A 247 10.70 -27.88 -8.32
CA LEU A 247 10.54 -26.65 -9.09
C LEU A 247 11.77 -26.32 -9.94
N ASP A 248 12.98 -26.56 -9.42
CA ASP A 248 14.22 -26.36 -10.18
C ASP A 248 14.27 -27.27 -11.40
N LYS A 249 13.88 -28.55 -11.24
CA LYS A 249 13.78 -29.50 -12.35
C LYS A 249 12.69 -29.12 -13.36
N LEU A 250 11.54 -28.63 -12.92
CA LEU A 250 10.51 -28.11 -13.83
C LEU A 250 11.03 -26.93 -14.66
N GLY A 251 11.78 -26.02 -14.02
CA GLY A 251 12.46 -24.94 -14.73
C GLY A 251 13.49 -25.42 -15.75
N GLU A 252 14.20 -26.52 -15.47
CA GLU A 252 15.10 -27.14 -16.46
C GLU A 252 14.35 -27.73 -17.66
N VAL A 253 13.22 -28.40 -17.43
CA VAL A 253 12.37 -28.95 -18.51
C VAL A 253 11.80 -27.81 -19.36
N ALA A 254 11.28 -26.75 -18.74
CA ALA A 254 10.75 -25.59 -19.45
C ALA A 254 11.81 -24.94 -20.37
N ARG A 255 13.03 -24.73 -19.87
CA ARG A 255 14.15 -24.18 -20.66
C ARG A 255 14.55 -25.06 -21.84
N ARG A 256 14.51 -26.39 -21.69
CA ARG A 256 14.84 -27.33 -22.77
C ARG A 256 13.80 -27.32 -23.90
N ASN A 257 12.55 -27.01 -23.57
CA ASN A 257 11.43 -27.09 -24.50
C ASN A 257 11.06 -25.74 -25.13
N GLY A 258 11.87 -24.70 -24.91
CA GLY A 258 11.64 -23.38 -25.53
C GLY A 258 10.43 -22.63 -24.98
N LEU A 259 9.84 -23.09 -23.87
CA LEU A 259 8.80 -22.33 -23.16
C LEU A 259 9.48 -21.13 -22.51
N ALA A 260 9.25 -19.94 -23.07
CA ALA A 260 9.63 -18.68 -22.43
C ALA A 260 8.80 -18.53 -21.16
N MET A 261 9.42 -18.79 -20.01
CA MET A 261 8.89 -18.49 -18.69
C MET A 261 9.02 -17.01 -18.34
#